data_AF-A0A1U7GCM6-F1
#
_entry.id   AF-A0A1U7GCM6-F1
#
_cell.length_a   1.000
_cell.length_b   1.000
_cell.length_c   1.000
_cell.angle_alpha   90.00
_cell.angle_beta   90.00
_cell.angle_gamma   90.00
#
_symmetry.space_group_name_H-M   'P 1'
#
loop_
_entity.id
_entity.type
_entity.pdbx_description
1 polymer ?
#
loop_
_entity_poly.entity_id
_entity_poly.type
_entity_poly.pdbx_seq_one_letter_code
_entity_poly.pdbx_strand_id
1 'polypeptide(L)'
;MSDLLDRIRDIRSTVRPRPTFTLEPGRGETYRHSRPVLYGHSTYDRSSVLVGQPRRLWVAEWSTWEEARAALAEVRRADRGFKFDDFGEGGGTTHIPSSVLTRHLPDDEG
;
A
#
# COMPACT_ATOMS: atom_id res chain seq x y z
N MET A 1 6.39 7.08 -17.62
CA MET A 1 5.05 7.51 -17.15
C MET A 1 3.98 6.45 -17.40
N SER A 2 3.97 5.80 -18.57
CA SER A 2 3.12 4.62 -18.85
C SER A 2 3.38 3.47 -17.87
N ASP A 3 4.65 3.20 -17.56
CA ASP A 3 5.07 2.11 -16.67
C ASP A 3 4.40 2.10 -15.28
N LEU A 4 4.26 3.27 -14.63
CA LEU A 4 3.62 3.35 -13.30
C LEU A 4 2.12 3.04 -13.38
N LEU A 5 1.43 3.60 -14.37
CA LEU A 5 0.00 3.37 -14.56
C LEU A 5 -0.27 1.91 -14.93
N ASP A 6 0.54 1.34 -15.81
CA ASP A 6 0.45 -0.07 -16.21
C ASP A 6 0.72 -0.99 -15.02
N ARG A 7 1.71 -0.69 -14.18
CA ARG A 7 1.99 -1.42 -12.95
C ARG A 7 0.85 -1.34 -11.93
N ILE A 8 0.24 -0.17 -11.75
CA ILE A 8 -0.93 -0.02 -10.88
C ILE A 8 -2.12 -0.83 -11.41
N ARG A 9 -2.33 -0.83 -12.74
CA ARG A 9 -3.39 -1.60 -13.38
C ARG A 9 -3.15 -3.10 -13.26
N ASP A 10 -1.93 -3.54 -13.50
CA ASP A 10 -1.50 -4.94 -13.33
C ASP A 10 -1.80 -5.41 -11.91
N ILE A 11 -1.29 -4.70 -10.89
CA ILE A 11 -1.53 -5.03 -9.48
C ILE A 11 -3.03 -5.09 -9.14
N ARG A 12 -3.84 -4.15 -9.63
CA ARG A 12 -5.30 -4.17 -9.43
C ARG A 12 -5.98 -5.35 -10.13
N SER A 13 -5.41 -5.85 -11.22
CA SER A 13 -5.96 -6.95 -12.01
C SER A 13 -5.54 -8.32 -11.47
N THR A 14 -4.30 -8.45 -10.98
CA THR A 14 -3.67 -9.72 -10.57
C THR A 14 -3.82 -10.01 -9.08
N VAL A 15 -3.79 -8.98 -8.23
CA VAL A 15 -3.82 -9.17 -6.77
C VAL A 15 -5.27 -9.28 -6.28
N ARG A 16 -5.51 -10.32 -5.46
CA ARG A 16 -6.78 -10.58 -4.80
C ARG A 16 -6.54 -10.81 -3.30
N PRO A 17 -7.39 -10.24 -2.42
CA PRO A 17 -8.46 -9.26 -2.71
C PRO A 17 -7.93 -7.96 -3.30
N ARG A 18 -8.82 -7.18 -3.94
CA ARG A 18 -8.42 -5.96 -4.66
C ARG A 18 -7.62 -5.03 -3.72
N PRO A 19 -6.41 -4.60 -4.11
CA PRO A 19 -5.55 -3.86 -3.20
C PRO A 19 -5.99 -2.41 -2.99
N THR A 20 -5.69 -1.88 -1.81
CA THR A 20 -5.71 -0.45 -1.50
C THR A 20 -4.30 0.12 -1.64
N PHE A 21 -4.15 1.43 -1.78
CA PHE A 21 -2.86 2.06 -2.03
C PHE A 21 -2.59 3.18 -1.03
N THR A 22 -1.34 3.31 -0.61
CA THR A 22 -0.90 4.36 0.31
C THR A 22 0.42 4.95 -0.14
N LEU A 23 0.54 6.28 -0.10
CA LEU A 23 1.82 6.98 -0.22
C LEU A 23 2.34 7.27 1.18
N GLU A 24 3.48 6.66 1.54
CA GLU A 24 4.06 6.75 2.88
C GLU A 24 5.61 6.75 2.82
N PRO A 25 6.31 7.17 3.88
CA PRO A 25 7.76 7.05 3.94
C PRO A 25 8.17 5.57 3.83
N GLY A 26 9.18 5.32 3.01
CA GLY A 26 9.67 3.98 2.75
C GLY A 26 10.14 3.28 4.03
N ARG A 27 9.53 2.13 4.29
CA ARG A 27 9.92 1.24 5.37
C ARG A 27 10.59 0.03 4.72
N GLY A 28 11.89 0.15 4.42
CA GLY A 28 12.69 -1.00 4.03
C GLY A 28 12.64 -2.08 5.12
N GLU A 29 12.89 -3.34 4.76
CA GLU A 29 12.92 -4.47 5.73
C GLU A 29 13.96 -4.27 6.84
N THR A 30 15.00 -3.45 6.60
CA THR A 30 16.10 -3.25 7.55
C THR A 30 16.30 -1.79 7.97
N TYR A 31 15.89 -0.81 7.15
CA TYR A 31 16.08 0.62 7.45
C TYR A 31 14.88 1.46 7.04
N ARG A 32 14.44 2.36 7.93
CA ARG A 32 13.49 3.42 7.60
C ARG A 32 14.20 4.44 6.73
N HIS A 33 13.71 4.67 5.52
CA HIS A 33 14.16 5.76 4.67
C HIS A 33 13.04 6.80 4.52
N SER A 34 13.39 8.08 4.53
CA SER A 34 12.42 9.19 4.44
C SER A 34 11.83 9.37 3.04
N ARG A 35 12.28 8.57 2.07
CA ARG A 35 11.82 8.66 0.69
C ARG A 35 10.36 8.22 0.56
N PRO A 36 9.53 8.95 -0.19
CA PRO A 36 8.14 8.56 -0.45
C PRO A 36 8.07 7.30 -1.29
N VAL A 37 7.21 6.37 -0.85
CA VAL A 37 6.95 5.10 -1.52
C VAL A 37 5.45 4.87 -1.64
N LEU A 38 5.02 4.46 -2.82
CA LEU A 38 3.67 3.95 -3.04
C LEU A 38 3.65 2.46 -2.75
N TYR A 39 2.85 2.06 -1.77
CA TYR A 39 2.58 0.66 -1.45
C TYR A 39 1.16 0.27 -1.87
N GLY A 40 1.03 -0.98 -2.32
CA GLY A 40 -0.25 -1.67 -2.44
C GLY A 40 -0.46 -2.61 -1.25
N HIS A 41 -1.63 -2.60 -0.64
CA HIS A 41 -1.97 -3.45 0.51
C HIS A 41 -3.07 -4.43 0.12
N SER A 42 -2.83 -5.71 0.41
CA SER A 42 -3.78 -6.79 0.20
C SER A 42 -3.55 -7.87 1.28
N THR A 43 -4.14 -9.04 1.10
CA THR A 43 -3.87 -10.22 1.91
C THR A 43 -3.34 -11.34 1.02
N TYR A 44 -2.60 -12.29 1.60
CA TYR A 44 -2.17 -13.46 0.84
C TYR A 44 -3.36 -14.35 0.47
N ASP A 45 -3.35 -14.80 -0.79
CA ASP A 45 -4.35 -15.70 -1.35
C ASP A 45 -4.34 -17.07 -0.65
N ARG A 46 -5.46 -17.80 -0.74
CA ARG A 46 -5.75 -19.08 -0.07
C ARG A 46 -4.73 -20.20 -0.36
N SER A 47 -3.93 -20.07 -1.41
CA SER A 47 -2.88 -21.04 -1.78
C SER A 47 -1.50 -20.72 -1.21
N SER A 48 -1.35 -19.67 -0.40
CA SER A 48 -0.10 -19.32 0.28
C SER A 48 0.09 -20.10 1.58
N VAL A 49 1.30 -20.16 2.13
CA VAL A 49 1.49 -20.56 3.54
C VAL A 49 1.12 -19.42 4.50
N LEU A 50 1.06 -18.19 4.00
CA LEU A 50 0.73 -16.97 4.75
C LEU A 50 -0.73 -16.57 4.58
N VAL A 51 -1.62 -17.49 4.27
CA VAL A 51 -3.04 -17.22 3.97
C VAL A 51 -3.68 -16.29 4.98
N GLY A 52 -4.38 -15.27 4.48
CA GLY A 52 -5.07 -14.28 5.31
C GLY A 52 -4.15 -13.28 6.01
N GLN A 53 -2.82 -13.44 5.94
CA GLN A 53 -1.88 -12.46 6.47
C GLN A 53 -1.85 -11.20 5.58
N PRO A 54 -1.60 -10.03 6.17
CA PRO A 54 -1.36 -8.80 5.43
C PRO A 54 -0.19 -8.93 4.48
N ARG A 55 -0.35 -8.38 3.28
CA ARG A 55 0.68 -8.32 2.27
C ARG A 55 0.84 -6.88 1.82
N ARG A 56 2.05 -6.36 1.97
CA ARG A 56 2.47 -5.06 1.44
C ARG A 56 3.31 -5.26 0.19
N LEU A 57 2.95 -4.55 -0.87
CA LEU A 57 3.57 -4.61 -2.20
C LEU A 57 4.22 -3.28 -2.51
N TRP A 58 5.52 -3.29 -2.82
CA TRP A 58 6.21 -2.10 -3.30
C TRP A 58 5.82 -1.81 -4.75
N VAL A 59 5.30 -0.61 -5.01
CA VAL A 59 4.86 -0.19 -6.35
C VAL A 59 5.88 0.73 -7.00
N ALA A 60 6.24 1.82 -6.32
CA ALA A 60 7.20 2.82 -6.80
C ALA A 60 7.78 3.65 -5.64
N GLU A 61 8.97 4.20 -5.84
CA GLU A 61 9.66 5.11 -4.91
C GLU A 61 10.09 6.37 -5.66
N TRP A 62 10.12 7.51 -4.96
CA TRP A 62 10.66 8.76 -5.48
C TRP A 62 11.71 9.36 -4.55
N SER A 63 12.50 10.29 -5.07
CA SER A 63 13.50 11.00 -4.28
C SER A 63 12.84 12.04 -3.38
N THR A 64 11.76 12.68 -3.85
CA THR A 64 11.05 13.75 -3.13
C THR A 64 9.54 13.55 -3.12
N TRP A 65 8.88 14.09 -2.10
CA TRP A 65 7.42 14.04 -1.95
C TRP A 65 6.69 14.81 -3.04
N GLU A 66 7.28 15.89 -3.54
CA GLU A 66 6.74 16.67 -4.64
C GLU A 66 6.70 15.84 -5.94
N GLU A 67 7.79 15.15 -6.28
CA GLU A 67 7.85 14.24 -7.43
C GLU A 67 6.81 13.12 -7.32
N ALA A 68 6.68 12.53 -6.14
CA ALA A 68 5.69 11.47 -5.90
C ALA A 68 4.26 11.96 -6.14
N ARG A 69 3.90 13.11 -5.57
CA ARG A 69 2.56 13.70 -5.72
C ARG A 69 2.28 14.12 -7.15
N ALA A 70 3.27 14.70 -7.85
CA ALA A 70 3.13 15.06 -9.25
C ALA A 70 2.89 13.81 -10.12
N ALA A 71 3.68 12.75 -9.95
CA ALA A 71 3.49 11.50 -10.66
C ALA A 71 2.12 10.88 -10.41
N LEU A 72 1.65 10.87 -9.17
CA LEU A 72 0.34 10.31 -8.81
C LEU A 72 -0.82 11.19 -9.27
N ALA A 73 -0.65 12.51 -9.34
CA ALA A 73 -1.65 13.40 -9.93
C ALA A 73 -1.87 13.07 -11.42
N GLU A 74 -0.80 12.78 -12.14
CA GLU A 74 -0.86 12.39 -13.56
C GLU A 74 -1.51 11.01 -13.75
N VAL A 75 -1.20 10.06 -12.87
CA VAL A 75 -1.93 8.77 -12.81
C VAL A 75 -3.41 9.00 -12.57
N ARG A 76 -3.82 9.90 -11.66
CA ARG A 76 -5.23 10.22 -11.40
C ARG A 76 -5.90 10.92 -12.58
N ARG A 77 -5.17 11.71 -13.36
CA ARG A 77 -5.69 12.30 -14.61
C ARG A 77 -5.97 11.23 -15.66
N ALA A 78 -5.09 10.23 -15.78
CA ALA A 78 -5.23 9.12 -16.73
C ALA A 78 -6.21 8.01 -16.27
N ASP A 79 -6.34 7.78 -14.96
CA ASP A 79 -7.27 6.85 -14.33
C ASP A 79 -7.95 7.52 -13.13
N ARG A 80 -9.12 8.11 -13.36
CA ARG A 80 -9.92 8.74 -12.29
C ARG A 80 -10.39 7.76 -11.21
N GLY A 81 -10.36 6.46 -11.50
CA GLY A 81 -10.71 5.41 -10.55
C GLY A 81 -9.57 5.04 -9.60
N PHE A 82 -8.35 5.54 -9.84
CA PHE A 82 -7.23 5.34 -8.94
C PHE A 82 -7.37 6.23 -7.69
N LYS A 83 -7.34 5.57 -6.52
CA LYS A 83 -7.38 6.21 -5.20
C LYS A 83 -6.22 5.68 -4.37
N PHE A 84 -5.64 6.57 -3.58
CA PHE A 84 -4.62 6.26 -2.60
C PHE A 84 -4.74 7.22 -1.42
N ASP A 85 -4.30 6.79 -0.25
CA ASP A 85 -4.18 7.63 0.94
C ASP A 85 -2.76 8.20 1.03
N ASP A 86 -2.62 9.52 1.17
CA ASP A 86 -1.33 10.21 1.34
C ASP A 86 -1.06 10.45 2.82
N PHE A 87 -0.05 9.78 3.38
CA PHE A 87 0.35 9.93 4.78
C PHE A 87 1.42 10.99 4.99
N GLY A 88 2.00 11.55 3.93
CA GLY A 88 3.05 12.57 4.02
C GLY A 88 4.33 12.14 4.72
N GLU A 89 5.25 13.09 4.91
CA GLU A 89 6.63 12.82 5.35
C GLU A 89 6.72 12.34 6.81
N GLY A 90 5.76 12.75 7.65
CA GLY A 90 5.69 12.38 9.07
C GLY A 90 4.74 11.23 9.38
N GLY A 91 3.88 10.84 8.44
CA GLY A 91 2.91 9.76 8.64
C GLY A 91 3.44 8.41 8.23
N GLY A 92 2.60 7.40 8.34
CA GLY A 92 2.88 6.06 7.86
C GLY A 92 1.98 5.04 8.51
N THR A 93 1.59 4.05 7.74
CA THR A 93 0.78 2.94 8.21
C THR A 93 1.73 1.84 8.65
N THR A 94 1.53 1.33 9.85
CA THR A 94 1.86 -0.07 10.08
C THR A 94 0.56 -0.77 9.72
N HIS A 95 0.43 -1.30 8.49
CA HIS A 95 -0.77 -2.01 8.06
C HIS A 95 -0.86 -3.35 8.79
N ILE A 96 -1.10 -3.28 10.10
CA ILE A 96 -1.52 -4.40 10.93
C ILE A 96 -3.05 -4.28 10.97
N PRO A 97 -3.78 -5.26 10.42
CA PRO A 97 -5.23 -5.30 10.55
C PRO A 97 -5.60 -5.19 12.02
N SER A 98 -6.65 -4.44 12.32
CA SER A 98 -7.19 -4.38 13.69
C SER A 98 -7.46 -5.78 14.24
N SER A 99 -7.92 -6.71 13.40
CA SER A 99 -8.12 -8.11 13.77
C SER A 99 -6.85 -8.84 14.25
N VAL A 100 -5.66 -8.43 13.79
CA VAL A 100 -4.38 -8.95 14.28
C VAL A 100 -4.03 -8.32 15.63
N LEU A 101 -4.34 -7.03 15.82
CA LEU A 101 -4.15 -6.34 17.10
C LEU A 101 -5.09 -6.86 18.19
N THR A 102 -6.31 -7.26 17.82
CA THR A 102 -7.34 -7.73 18.74
C THR A 102 -7.43 -9.26 18.84
N ARG A 103 -6.62 -10.02 18.09
CA ARG A 103 -6.65 -11.50 18.08
C ARG A 103 -6.50 -12.14 19.46
N HIS A 104 -5.85 -11.46 20.39
CA HIS A 104 -5.60 -11.92 21.75
C HIS A 104 -6.53 -11.31 22.79
N LEU A 105 -7.39 -10.36 22.39
CA LEU A 105 -8.41 -9.83 23.27
C LEU A 105 -9.56 -10.83 23.30
N PRO A 106 -10.11 -11.18 24.48
CA PRO A 106 -11.34 -11.94 24.54
C PRO A 106 -12.44 -11.17 23.79
N ASP A 107 -13.28 -11.88 23.04
CA ASP A 107 -14.52 -11.30 22.57
C ASP A 107 -15.31 -10.88 23.82
N ASP A 108 -15.64 -9.60 23.94
CA ASP A 108 -16.57 -9.11 24.97
C ASP A 108 -17.96 -9.70 24.67
N GLU A 109 -18.19 -10.94 25.09
CA GLU A 109 -19.53 -11.45 25.39
C GLU A 109 -19.88 -11.05 26.82
N GLY A 110 -20.51 -9.88 26.99
CA GLY A 110 -21.20 -9.49 28.23
C GLY A 110 -21.03 -8.05 28.67
#